data_AF-A0A957HZA8-F1
#
_entry.id   AF-A0A957HZA8-F1
#
_cell.length_a   1.000
_cell.length_b   1.000
_cell.length_c   1.000
_cell.angle_alpha   90.00
_cell.angle_beta   90.00
_cell.angle_gamma   90.00
#
_symmetry.space_group_name_H-M   'P 1'
#
loop_
_entity.id
_entity.type
_entity.pdbx_description
1 polymer ?
#
loop_
_entity_poly.entity_id
_entity_poly.type
_entity_poly.pdbx_seq_one_letter_code
_entity_poly.pdbx_strand_id
1 'polypeptide(L)'
;MKTARRILVGIAILLVIVLITVAPDSNAADNTSSPDTQVFVSEAVTPELSRPVRDIPPRTLEQTLNREINPIRNPGLFMDDLGLTGSNTTDQDPLVALSHMETGYTPSPIFTFEGLGTDGYTPPDTMGEVGPNHYVQMVNVSFAIYDKSGNVVQADTPYTDLFAGSGLTYCSSQNDGDPVVLWDSMADRWLLSQFAVSSSPEHMCVAISQTSDPTGAYYLYEFQVPDFPDYFKFGVWPDAYYMGTNTGYPNQYYAYAFDRDAMLAGLPATYQYSNGHPNFLLP
;
A
#
# COMPACT_ATOMS: atom_id res chain seq x y z
N MET A 1 26.26 6.47 -102.01
CA MET A 1 26.35 5.03 -102.31
C MET A 1 26.39 4.27 -100.99
N LYS A 2 25.40 3.40 -100.73
CA LYS A 2 25.35 2.28 -99.76
C LYS A 2 25.70 2.64 -98.30
N THR A 3 24.88 2.40 -97.28
CA THR A 3 24.18 1.14 -96.98
C THR A 3 23.16 1.38 -95.87
N ALA A 4 22.00 0.73 -95.95
CA ALA A 4 20.96 0.71 -94.93
C ALA A 4 21.31 -0.20 -93.74
N ARG A 5 20.78 0.13 -92.56
CA ARG A 5 20.34 -0.88 -91.57
C ARG A 5 19.14 -0.32 -90.79
N ARG A 6 18.03 -1.05 -90.89
CA ARG A 6 16.78 -0.90 -90.14
C ARG A 6 17.00 -1.28 -88.68
N ILE A 7 16.17 -0.77 -87.75
CA ILE A 7 15.45 -1.54 -86.72
C ILE A 7 14.40 -0.63 -86.05
N LEU A 8 13.16 -1.13 -86.00
CA LEU A 8 12.01 -0.65 -85.22
C LEU A 8 12.27 -0.78 -83.71
N VAL A 9 11.90 0.23 -82.91
CA VAL A 9 11.38 0.10 -81.52
C VAL A 9 10.53 1.36 -81.30
N GLY A 10 9.20 1.30 -81.15
CA GLY A 10 8.50 0.88 -79.94
C GLY A 10 8.21 2.09 -79.06
N ILE A 11 7.11 2.81 -79.31
CA ILE A 11 6.67 3.96 -78.50
C ILE A 11 6.03 3.42 -77.22
N ALA A 12 6.72 3.58 -76.09
CA ALA A 12 6.15 3.40 -74.76
C ALA A 12 5.99 4.78 -74.11
N ILE A 13 4.74 5.13 -73.81
CA ILE A 13 4.34 6.34 -73.09
C ILE A 13 4.75 6.14 -71.63
N LEU A 14 5.68 6.95 -71.12
CA LEU A 14 6.05 6.96 -69.70
C LEU A 14 5.31 8.10 -68.99
N LEU A 15 4.39 7.72 -68.10
CA LEU A 15 3.77 8.59 -67.10
C LEU A 15 4.85 9.10 -66.14
N VAL A 16 5.00 10.41 -66.03
CA VAL A 16 5.81 11.06 -64.97
C VAL A 16 4.94 11.15 -63.73
N ILE A 17 5.16 10.25 -62.76
CA ILE A 17 4.69 10.42 -61.38
C ILE A 17 5.75 11.25 -60.67
N VAL A 18 5.39 12.47 -60.27
CA VAL A 18 6.21 13.29 -59.36
C VAL A 18 6.04 12.71 -57.96
N LEU A 19 7.04 11.97 -57.46
CA LEU A 19 7.15 11.68 -56.03
C LEU A 19 7.63 12.96 -55.32
N ILE A 20 6.78 13.56 -54.51
CA ILE A 20 7.22 14.51 -53.48
C ILE A 20 7.78 13.66 -52.34
N THR A 21 9.10 13.56 -52.25
CA THR A 21 9.78 13.04 -51.07
C THR A 21 9.69 14.10 -49.98
N VAL A 22 8.74 13.95 -49.05
CA VAL A 22 8.84 14.64 -47.76
C VAL A 22 9.97 13.96 -47.00
N ALA A 23 11.13 14.62 -46.94
CA ALA A 23 12.17 14.22 -46.01
C ALA A 23 11.61 14.41 -44.58
N PRO A 24 11.77 13.45 -43.67
CA PRO A 24 11.46 13.71 -42.28
C PRO A 24 12.47 14.76 -41.78
N ASP A 25 11.96 15.88 -41.27
CA ASP A 25 12.75 16.87 -40.56
C ASP A 25 13.40 16.19 -39.35
N SER A 26 14.66 15.81 -39.50
CA SER A 26 15.55 15.51 -38.39
C SER A 26 15.91 16.83 -37.73
N ASN A 27 15.26 17.14 -36.60
CA ASN A 27 15.78 17.89 -35.44
C ASN A 27 14.66 18.68 -34.73
N ALA A 28 13.84 17.97 -33.99
CA ALA A 28 13.34 18.42 -32.69
C ALA A 28 13.11 17.15 -31.87
N ALA A 29 14.17 16.67 -31.21
CA ALA A 29 13.99 15.73 -30.12
C ALA A 29 13.21 16.49 -29.04
N ASP A 30 11.93 16.20 -28.93
CA ASP A 30 11.14 16.53 -27.76
C ASP A 30 11.71 15.67 -26.62
N ASN A 31 12.73 16.20 -25.94
CA ASN A 31 13.34 15.59 -24.75
C ASN A 31 12.42 15.79 -23.53
N THR A 32 11.15 15.43 -23.67
CA THR A 32 10.27 15.10 -22.55
C THR A 32 10.00 13.61 -22.57
N SER A 33 11.06 12.80 -22.48
CA SER A 33 10.88 11.46 -21.95
C SER A 33 10.46 11.64 -20.49
N SER A 34 9.16 11.47 -20.20
CA SER A 34 8.75 11.07 -18.86
C SER A 34 9.67 9.92 -18.43
N PRO A 35 10.23 9.90 -17.22
CA PRO A 35 10.95 8.72 -16.77
C PRO A 35 9.99 7.54 -16.94
N ASP A 36 10.39 6.57 -17.76
CA ASP A 36 9.55 5.42 -18.08
C ASP A 36 9.36 4.63 -16.79
N THR A 37 8.19 4.75 -16.16
CA THR A 37 7.90 4.12 -14.89
C THR A 37 7.91 2.61 -15.11
N GLN A 38 8.99 1.94 -14.68
CA GLN A 38 9.12 0.50 -14.86
C GLN A 38 8.14 -0.23 -13.94
N VAL A 39 7.32 -1.10 -14.52
CA VAL A 39 6.40 -1.97 -13.77
C VAL A 39 7.04 -3.34 -13.63
N PHE A 40 7.05 -3.86 -12.40
CA PHE A 40 7.54 -5.18 -12.03
C PHE A 40 6.37 -6.03 -11.53
N VAL A 41 6.48 -7.35 -11.67
CA VAL A 41 5.47 -8.32 -11.21
C VAL A 41 6.13 -9.30 -10.25
N SER A 42 5.50 -9.55 -9.10
CA SER A 42 5.97 -10.52 -8.12
C SER A 42 5.74 -11.96 -8.60
N GLU A 43 6.44 -12.90 -7.97
CA GLU A 43 6.01 -14.30 -7.99
C GLU A 43 4.65 -14.44 -7.29
N ALA A 44 3.90 -15.49 -7.64
CA ALA A 44 2.61 -15.77 -7.01
C ALA A 44 2.81 -16.34 -5.59
N VAL A 45 2.16 -15.72 -4.60
CA VAL A 45 2.15 -16.16 -3.20
C VAL A 45 0.91 -16.97 -2.94
N THR A 46 1.08 -18.23 -2.53
CA THR A 46 -0.03 -19.10 -2.11
C THR A 46 -0.46 -18.70 -0.69
N PRO A 47 -1.76 -18.46 -0.45
CA PRO A 47 -2.20 -18.11 0.89
C PRO A 47 -2.26 -19.32 1.80
N GLU A 48 -2.18 -19.03 3.09
CA GLU A 48 -2.50 -19.98 4.15
C GLU A 48 -3.80 -19.58 4.84
N LEU A 49 -4.48 -20.54 5.45
CA LEU A 49 -5.71 -20.27 6.17
C LEU A 49 -5.43 -20.07 7.67
N SER A 50 -5.86 -18.95 8.22
CA SER A 50 -5.77 -18.71 9.66
C SER A 50 -6.74 -19.61 10.43
N ARG A 51 -6.48 -19.80 11.73
CA ARG A 51 -7.56 -20.16 12.66
C ARG A 51 -8.57 -19.02 12.74
N PRO A 52 -9.85 -19.27 13.11
CA PRO A 52 -10.78 -18.19 13.39
C PRO A 52 -10.24 -17.24 14.46
N VAL A 53 -10.39 -15.93 14.26
CA VAL A 53 -9.92 -14.92 15.21
C VAL A 53 -10.50 -15.13 16.60
N ARG A 54 -11.78 -15.53 16.69
CA ARG A 54 -12.44 -15.84 17.97
C ARG A 54 -11.77 -16.94 18.80
N ASP A 55 -10.93 -17.76 18.17
CA ASP A 55 -10.19 -18.86 18.82
C ASP A 55 -8.75 -18.45 19.18
N ILE A 56 -8.34 -17.21 18.84
CA ILE A 56 -7.04 -16.67 19.22
C ILE A 56 -7.16 -16.16 20.67
N PRO A 57 -6.32 -16.66 21.59
CA PRO A 57 -6.34 -16.17 22.96
C PRO A 57 -5.92 -14.69 22.99
N PRO A 58 -6.52 -13.88 23.86
CA PRO A 58 -6.08 -12.50 24.03
C PRO A 58 -4.62 -12.46 24.52
N ARG A 59 -3.93 -11.37 24.16
CA ARG A 59 -2.55 -11.13 24.58
C ARG A 59 -2.44 -11.23 26.10
N THR A 60 -1.40 -11.90 26.58
CA THR A 60 -0.91 -11.65 27.94
C THR A 60 0.02 -10.45 27.83
N LEU A 61 -0.32 -9.32 28.45
CA LEU A 61 0.46 -8.07 28.37
C LEU A 61 1.93 -8.31 28.76
N GLU A 62 2.78 -8.57 27.76
CA GLU A 62 4.22 -8.57 27.93
C GLU A 62 4.72 -7.14 27.74
N GLN A 63 5.19 -6.57 28.86
CA GLN A 63 5.95 -5.33 29.03
C GLN A 63 5.63 -4.17 28.08
N THR A 64 5.15 -3.07 28.66
CA THR A 64 5.11 -1.76 28.01
C THR A 64 6.48 -1.41 27.45
N LEU A 65 6.60 -1.42 26.13
CA LEU A 65 7.83 -1.07 25.44
C LEU A 65 7.79 0.42 25.16
N ASN A 66 8.43 1.23 26.00
CA ASN A 66 8.65 2.66 25.72
C ASN A 66 9.74 2.84 24.65
N ARG A 67 9.54 2.30 23.45
CA ARG A 67 10.43 2.43 22.30
C ARG A 67 9.67 2.34 20.99
N GLU A 68 10.26 2.92 19.96
CA GLU A 68 9.90 2.69 18.56
C GLU A 68 10.14 1.22 18.18
N ILE A 69 9.19 0.62 17.48
CA ILE A 69 9.21 -0.81 17.11
C ILE A 69 9.81 -1.02 15.74
N ASN A 70 9.50 -0.14 14.80
CA ASN A 70 10.04 -0.15 13.47
C ASN A 70 11.46 0.48 13.45
N PRO A 71 12.36 -0.02 12.57
CA PRO A 71 13.70 0.53 12.46
C PRO A 71 13.68 1.90 11.77
N ILE A 72 14.33 2.91 12.37
CA ILE A 72 14.62 4.20 11.71
C ILE A 72 15.62 3.94 10.58
N ARG A 73 15.12 3.73 9.35
CA ARG A 73 15.97 3.46 8.18
C ARG A 73 16.24 4.69 7.32
N ASN A 74 15.55 5.80 7.58
CA ASN A 74 15.77 7.07 6.86
C ASN A 74 16.01 8.25 7.82
N PRO A 75 17.21 8.37 8.43
CA PRO A 75 17.53 9.48 9.33
C PRO A 75 17.48 10.87 8.66
N GLY A 76 17.47 10.93 7.32
CA GLY A 76 17.40 12.17 6.55
C GLY A 76 16.00 12.79 6.42
N LEU A 77 14.93 12.01 6.63
CA LEU A 77 13.56 12.54 6.70
C LEU A 77 13.29 13.29 8.01
N PHE A 78 14.06 13.01 9.06
CA PHE A 78 13.82 13.55 10.40
C PHE A 78 14.48 14.90 10.69
N MET A 79 15.32 15.43 9.81
CA MET A 79 16.12 16.61 10.15
C MET A 79 15.59 17.94 9.59
N ASP A 80 14.91 17.93 8.43
CA ASP A 80 14.52 19.20 7.78
C ASP A 80 13.01 19.35 7.52
N ASP A 81 12.19 18.29 7.52
CA ASP A 81 10.82 18.34 6.94
C ASP A 81 9.67 17.77 7.80
N LEU A 82 9.92 17.12 8.94
CA LEU A 82 8.83 16.48 9.69
C LEU A 82 8.00 17.39 10.60
N GLY A 83 8.10 18.72 10.54
CA GLY A 83 7.38 19.59 11.49
C GLY A 83 7.62 19.22 12.97
N LEU A 84 8.66 18.41 13.23
CA LEU A 84 9.14 17.93 14.53
C LEU A 84 10.10 18.93 15.18
N THR A 85 10.22 20.11 14.60
CA THR A 85 10.06 21.30 15.42
C THR A 85 8.59 21.72 15.25
N GLY A 86 7.67 21.25 16.08
CA GLY A 86 7.37 21.97 17.32
C GLY A 86 8.44 23.01 17.55
N SER A 87 8.32 24.11 16.81
CA SER A 87 9.38 25.08 16.68
C SER A 87 9.90 25.38 18.08
N ASN A 88 11.20 25.16 18.30
CA ASN A 88 11.86 25.85 19.39
C ASN A 88 12.05 27.33 19.04
N THR A 89 11.50 27.79 17.90
CA THR A 89 11.00 29.17 17.81
C THR A 89 9.68 29.24 18.56
N THR A 90 9.54 30.25 19.39
CA THR A 90 8.33 30.61 20.12
C THR A 90 7.13 30.93 19.20
N ASP A 91 7.22 30.66 17.91
CA ASP A 91 6.17 30.87 16.95
C ASP A 91 5.28 29.63 16.93
N GLN A 92 4.13 29.75 17.58
CA GLN A 92 3.02 28.85 17.33
C GLN A 92 2.78 28.75 15.82
N ASP A 93 2.51 27.54 15.34
CA ASP A 93 2.03 27.33 13.98
C ASP A 93 0.96 28.39 13.66
N PRO A 94 1.16 29.24 12.63
CA PRO A 94 0.23 30.32 12.31
C PRO A 94 -1.17 29.78 11.96
N LEU A 95 -1.29 28.49 11.62
CA LEU A 95 -2.56 27.80 11.45
C LEU A 95 -3.14 27.26 12.77
N VAL A 96 -2.39 27.17 13.88
CA VAL A 96 -2.94 26.72 15.18
C VAL A 96 -4.01 27.68 15.70
N ALA A 97 -3.85 28.99 15.46
CA ALA A 97 -4.87 29.98 15.76
C ALA A 97 -6.10 29.86 14.84
N LEU A 98 -5.93 29.26 13.66
CA LEU A 98 -7.00 28.96 12.69
C LEU A 98 -7.59 27.55 12.84
N SER A 99 -6.90 26.60 13.49
CA SER A 99 -7.45 25.28 13.82
C SER A 99 -8.51 25.39 14.92
N HIS A 100 -8.47 26.49 15.68
CA HIS A 100 -9.55 26.95 16.55
C HIS A 100 -10.69 27.67 15.81
N MET A 101 -10.77 27.59 14.47
CA MET A 101 -12.01 27.95 13.76
C MET A 101 -13.16 27.22 14.45
N GLU A 102 -14.15 27.98 14.93
CA GLU A 102 -15.34 27.41 15.56
C GLU A 102 -15.80 26.22 14.72
N THR A 103 -15.91 25.06 15.38
CA THR A 103 -16.30 23.77 14.83
C THR A 103 -17.70 23.89 14.21
N GLY A 104 -17.79 24.50 13.03
CA GLY A 104 -19.05 24.93 12.45
C GLY A 104 -19.78 23.81 11.72
N TYR A 105 -19.14 22.66 11.45
CA TYR A 105 -19.72 21.66 10.55
C TYR A 105 -19.40 20.19 10.87
N THR A 106 -18.52 19.86 11.82
CA THR A 106 -18.34 18.46 12.25
C THR A 106 -19.30 18.17 13.40
N PRO A 107 -20.33 17.32 13.21
CA PRO A 107 -21.22 16.94 14.30
C PRO A 107 -20.42 16.31 15.45
N SER A 108 -20.85 16.54 16.69
CA SER A 108 -20.31 15.76 17.81
C SER A 108 -20.50 14.26 17.56
N PRO A 109 -19.57 13.41 18.00
CA PRO A 109 -19.78 11.97 17.94
C PRO A 109 -21.11 11.59 18.60
N ILE A 110 -21.91 10.79 17.89
CA ILE A 110 -23.18 10.25 18.43
C ILE A 110 -22.94 9.17 19.48
N PHE A 111 -21.73 8.60 19.51
CA PHE A 111 -21.31 7.52 20.38
C PHE A 111 -19.78 7.52 20.50
N THR A 112 -19.27 7.26 21.70
CA THR A 112 -17.84 7.14 22.00
C THR A 112 -17.65 6.00 23.00
N PHE A 113 -16.57 5.25 22.88
CA PHE A 113 -16.18 4.19 23.81
C PHE A 113 -14.64 4.09 23.85
N GLU A 114 -14.12 3.43 24.87
CA GLU A 114 -12.68 3.22 25.01
C GLU A 114 -12.20 2.14 24.02
N GLY A 115 -11.25 2.50 23.16
CA GLY A 115 -10.60 1.61 22.20
C GLY A 115 -9.34 0.95 22.75
N LEU A 116 -8.56 0.36 21.83
CA LEU A 116 -7.28 -0.25 22.15
C LEU A 116 -6.25 0.84 22.49
N GLY A 117 -5.46 0.59 23.54
CA GLY A 117 -4.42 1.51 24.02
C GLY A 117 -3.12 1.40 23.23
N THR A 118 -2.17 2.29 23.49
CA THR A 118 -0.88 2.30 22.79
C THR A 118 0.15 1.33 23.36
N ASP A 119 -0.10 0.76 24.54
CA ASP A 119 0.80 -0.16 25.26
C ASP A 119 2.28 0.28 25.34
N GLY A 120 2.52 1.60 25.30
CA GLY A 120 3.86 2.21 25.36
C GLY A 120 4.54 2.42 24.00
N TYR A 121 3.96 1.91 22.90
CA TYR A 121 4.51 2.07 21.55
C TYR A 121 4.47 3.54 21.12
N THR A 122 5.58 4.01 20.55
CA THR A 122 5.73 5.38 20.03
C THR A 122 6.49 5.36 18.70
N PRO A 123 5.91 5.90 17.60
CA PRO A 123 4.54 6.40 17.49
C PRO A 123 3.49 5.28 17.72
N PRO A 124 2.25 5.63 18.09
CA PRO A 124 1.24 4.62 18.38
C PRO A 124 0.64 3.98 17.12
N ASP A 125 0.76 4.61 15.95
CA ASP A 125 0.28 4.11 14.65
C ASP A 125 -1.15 3.55 14.71
N THR A 126 -2.08 4.37 15.22
CA THR A 126 -3.48 3.99 15.42
C THR A 126 -4.22 3.97 14.09
N MET A 127 -4.86 2.85 13.78
CA MET A 127 -5.72 2.66 12.62
C MET A 127 -7.02 1.98 13.02
N GLY A 128 -8.08 2.25 12.27
CA GLY A 128 -9.34 1.55 12.48
C GLY A 128 -10.32 1.80 11.37
N GLU A 129 -11.24 0.86 11.18
CA GLU A 129 -12.23 0.90 10.13
C GLU A 129 -13.58 0.36 10.59
N VAL A 130 -14.65 0.93 10.05
CA VAL A 130 -16.03 0.62 10.40
C VAL A 130 -16.66 -0.20 9.28
N GLY A 131 -16.98 -1.45 9.60
CA GLY A 131 -17.84 -2.29 8.77
C GLY A 131 -19.31 -2.23 9.21
N PRO A 132 -20.19 -3.02 8.58
CA PRO A 132 -21.62 -3.00 8.88
C PRO A 132 -21.96 -3.35 10.33
N ASN A 133 -21.24 -4.31 10.91
CA ASN A 133 -21.56 -4.89 12.24
C ASN A 133 -20.46 -4.71 13.28
N HIS A 134 -19.24 -4.33 12.87
CA HIS A 134 -18.09 -4.27 13.74
C HIS A 134 -17.24 -3.03 13.45
N TYR A 135 -16.47 -2.63 14.44
CA TYR A 135 -15.33 -1.74 14.31
C TYR A 135 -14.07 -2.56 14.58
N VAL A 136 -13.12 -2.54 13.66
CA VAL A 136 -11.82 -3.21 13.82
C VAL A 136 -10.78 -2.12 14.00
N GLN A 137 -9.98 -2.23 15.06
CA GLN A 137 -8.91 -1.30 15.37
C GLN A 137 -7.58 -2.04 15.40
N MET A 138 -6.54 -1.44 14.85
CA MET A 138 -5.16 -1.85 15.05
C MET A 138 -4.37 -0.69 15.64
N VAL A 139 -3.49 -0.96 16.61
CA VAL A 139 -2.58 0.03 17.16
C VAL A 139 -1.21 -0.60 17.19
N ASN A 140 -0.33 -0.09 16.34
CA ASN A 140 1.01 -0.61 16.10
C ASN A 140 1.00 -2.13 15.80
N VAL A 141 1.14 -2.98 16.81
CA VAL A 141 1.42 -4.42 16.67
C VAL A 141 0.23 -5.33 17.04
N SER A 142 -0.91 -4.75 17.41
CA SER A 142 -2.06 -5.52 17.85
C SER A 142 -3.37 -4.97 17.36
N PHE A 143 -4.40 -5.82 17.42
CA PHE A 143 -5.74 -5.53 16.95
C PHE A 143 -6.79 -5.90 17.99
N ALA A 144 -7.95 -5.23 17.90
CA ALA A 144 -9.15 -5.56 18.64
C ALA A 144 -10.39 -5.37 17.75
N ILE A 145 -11.47 -6.08 18.10
CA ILE A 145 -12.74 -6.03 17.39
C ILE A 145 -13.82 -5.65 18.38
N TYR A 146 -14.62 -4.66 18.01
CA TYR A 146 -15.74 -4.16 18.78
C TYR A 146 -17.04 -4.31 17.99
N ASP A 147 -18.15 -4.52 18.68
CA ASP A 147 -19.46 -4.38 18.07
C ASP A 147 -19.84 -2.88 17.90
N LYS A 148 -20.95 -2.60 17.20
CA LYS A 148 -21.44 -1.22 17.00
C LYS A 148 -21.92 -0.51 18.28
N SER A 149 -22.00 -1.24 19.40
CA SER A 149 -22.34 -0.70 20.73
C SER A 149 -21.10 -0.51 21.60
N GLY A 150 -19.89 -0.70 21.06
CA GLY A 150 -18.62 -0.56 21.77
C GLY A 150 -18.26 -1.72 22.68
N ASN A 151 -18.98 -2.85 22.64
CA ASN A 151 -18.58 -4.03 23.40
C ASN A 151 -17.40 -4.71 22.71
N VAL A 152 -16.44 -5.18 23.51
CA VAL A 152 -15.29 -5.96 23.03
C VAL A 152 -15.77 -7.33 22.55
N VAL A 153 -15.56 -7.62 21.28
CA VAL A 153 -15.83 -8.92 20.64
C VAL A 153 -14.55 -9.75 20.57
N GLN A 154 -13.44 -9.12 20.21
CA GLN A 154 -12.08 -9.67 20.32
C GLN A 154 -11.24 -8.64 21.07
N ALA A 155 -10.63 -9.05 22.18
CA ALA A 155 -9.73 -8.20 22.94
C ALA A 155 -8.37 -8.07 22.24
N ASP A 156 -7.49 -7.24 22.81
CA ASP A 156 -6.12 -7.02 22.33
C ASP A 156 -5.42 -8.34 21.96
N THR A 157 -5.10 -8.46 20.67
CA THR A 157 -4.52 -9.65 20.05
C THR A 157 -3.33 -9.24 19.18
N PRO A 158 -2.12 -9.81 19.37
CA PRO A 158 -0.99 -9.53 18.49
C PRO A 158 -1.31 -9.95 17.06
N TYR A 159 -0.95 -9.12 16.08
CA TYR A 159 -1.23 -9.47 14.68
C TYR A 159 -0.52 -10.76 14.23
N THR A 160 0.68 -11.02 14.75
CA THR A 160 1.42 -12.29 14.52
C THR A 160 0.64 -13.54 14.94
N ASP A 161 -0.23 -13.44 15.94
CA ASP A 161 -1.01 -14.58 16.43
C ASP A 161 -2.08 -15.02 15.41
N LEU A 162 -2.51 -14.11 14.52
CA LEU A 162 -3.36 -14.45 13.38
C LEU A 162 -2.63 -15.35 12.39
N PHE A 163 -1.31 -15.19 12.25
CA PHE A 163 -0.44 -16.00 11.40
C PHE A 163 0.11 -17.25 12.08
N ALA A 164 -0.14 -17.44 13.39
CA ALA A 164 0.42 -18.54 14.16
C ALA A 164 -0.04 -19.92 13.67
N GLY A 165 0.91 -20.71 13.18
CA GLY A 165 0.69 -22.07 12.65
C GLY A 165 0.45 -22.15 11.14
N SER A 166 0.49 -21.00 10.43
CA SER A 166 0.35 -20.96 8.96
C SER A 166 1.57 -21.46 8.19
N GLY A 167 2.76 -21.47 8.82
CA GLY A 167 4.02 -21.71 8.11
C GLY A 167 4.61 -20.48 7.41
N LEU A 168 3.89 -19.35 7.41
CA LEU A 168 4.38 -18.04 6.94
C LEU A 168 5.30 -17.43 8.00
N THR A 169 6.60 -17.71 7.91
CA THR A 169 7.55 -17.53 9.02
C THR A 169 7.85 -16.07 9.37
N TYR A 170 7.81 -15.15 8.40
CA TYR A 170 8.10 -13.74 8.69
C TYR A 170 6.91 -13.11 9.41
N CYS A 171 5.71 -13.25 8.84
CA CYS A 171 4.48 -12.68 9.39
C CYS A 171 4.01 -13.32 10.69
N SER A 172 4.45 -14.56 10.98
CA SER A 172 4.14 -15.24 12.24
C SER A 172 5.15 -14.95 13.37
N SER A 173 6.30 -14.33 13.08
CA SER A 173 7.37 -14.12 14.06
C SER A 173 7.86 -12.68 14.22
N GLN A 174 7.53 -11.80 13.28
CA GLN A 174 7.96 -10.40 13.27
C GLN A 174 6.74 -9.50 13.43
N ASN A 175 6.71 -8.77 14.54
CA ASN A 175 5.60 -7.90 14.90
C ASN A 175 6.03 -6.43 14.83
N ASP A 176 6.30 -5.96 13.62
CA ASP A 176 7.10 -4.75 13.41
C ASP A 176 6.27 -3.45 13.23
N GLY A 177 4.93 -3.55 13.16
CA GLY A 177 4.03 -2.39 13.28
C GLY A 177 3.60 -1.72 11.97
N ASP A 178 3.20 -0.45 12.09
CA ASP A 178 2.55 0.39 11.05
C ASP A 178 1.35 -0.29 10.38
N PRO A 179 0.29 -0.59 11.14
CA PRO A 179 -0.79 -1.42 10.65
C PRO A 179 -1.67 -0.66 9.66
N VAL A 180 -2.47 -1.40 8.89
CA VAL A 180 -3.61 -0.86 8.13
C VAL A 180 -4.80 -1.79 8.32
N VAL A 181 -5.98 -1.20 8.53
CA VAL A 181 -7.28 -1.89 8.56
C VAL A 181 -8.17 -1.28 7.50
N LEU A 182 -8.80 -2.11 6.67
CA LEU A 182 -9.79 -1.69 5.67
C LEU A 182 -10.99 -2.62 5.62
N TRP A 183 -12.14 -2.03 5.27
CA TRP A 183 -13.37 -2.71 4.94
C TRP A 183 -13.60 -2.60 3.44
N ASP A 184 -13.43 -3.71 2.74
CA ASP A 184 -13.81 -3.85 1.36
C ASP A 184 -15.33 -4.03 1.25
N SER A 185 -16.03 -2.90 1.10
CA SER A 185 -17.48 -2.86 0.93
C SER A 185 -18.00 -3.45 -0.39
N MET A 186 -17.13 -3.67 -1.39
CA MET A 186 -17.52 -4.29 -2.65
C MET A 186 -17.52 -5.82 -2.58
N ALA A 187 -16.77 -6.40 -1.64
CA ALA A 187 -16.71 -7.85 -1.42
C ALA A 187 -17.21 -8.30 -0.05
N ASP A 188 -17.60 -7.37 0.82
CA ASP A 188 -17.91 -7.62 2.22
C ASP A 188 -16.77 -8.33 2.97
N ARG A 189 -15.54 -7.79 2.89
CA ARG A 189 -14.33 -8.37 3.49
C ARG A 189 -13.51 -7.36 4.29
N TRP A 190 -12.79 -7.87 5.27
CA TRP A 190 -11.80 -7.13 6.04
C TRP A 190 -10.41 -7.40 5.50
N LEU A 191 -9.62 -6.34 5.35
CA LEU A 191 -8.17 -6.41 5.09
C LEU A 191 -7.46 -5.87 6.33
N LEU A 192 -6.58 -6.68 6.89
CA LEU A 192 -5.65 -6.26 7.93
C LEU A 192 -4.24 -6.44 7.37
N SER A 193 -3.33 -5.53 7.71
CA SER A 193 -1.95 -5.65 7.26
C SER A 193 -0.96 -4.95 8.18
N GLN A 194 0.28 -5.43 8.12
CA GLN A 194 1.47 -4.79 8.67
C GLN A 194 2.70 -5.29 7.88
N PHE A 195 3.89 -4.75 8.15
CA PHE A 195 5.13 -5.30 7.59
C PHE A 195 5.87 -6.26 8.55
N ALA A 196 6.81 -7.02 7.99
CA ALA A 196 7.80 -7.84 8.70
C ALA A 196 9.19 -7.55 8.10
N VAL A 197 10.00 -6.77 8.84
CA VAL A 197 11.21 -6.06 8.37
C VAL A 197 12.37 -6.09 9.38
N SER A 198 12.19 -6.77 10.52
CA SER A 198 13.24 -7.06 11.50
C SER A 198 14.37 -7.94 10.93
N SER A 199 14.14 -8.58 9.79
CA SER A 199 15.15 -9.33 9.02
C SER A 199 14.97 -9.14 7.52
N SER A 200 15.98 -9.55 6.74
CA SER A 200 15.93 -9.55 5.28
C SER A 200 15.58 -10.95 4.74
N PRO A 201 14.87 -11.06 3.60
CA PRO A 201 14.21 -9.96 2.88
C PRO A 201 13.01 -9.41 3.67
N GLU A 202 12.49 -8.26 3.24
CA GLU A 202 11.36 -7.57 3.88
C GLU A 202 10.04 -8.08 3.31
N HIS A 203 9.01 -8.11 4.14
CA HIS A 203 7.71 -8.67 3.79
C HIS A 203 6.55 -7.74 4.15
N MET A 204 5.50 -7.80 3.34
CA MET A 204 4.18 -7.25 3.62
C MET A 204 3.23 -8.39 3.98
N CYS A 205 2.65 -8.32 5.18
CA CYS A 205 1.79 -9.33 5.75
C CYS A 205 0.33 -8.90 5.61
N VAL A 206 -0.43 -9.56 4.73
CA VAL A 206 -1.82 -9.19 4.45
C VAL A 206 -2.76 -10.33 4.82
N ALA A 207 -3.79 -10.02 5.60
CA ALA A 207 -4.86 -10.94 5.96
C ALA A 207 -6.19 -10.46 5.40
N ILE A 208 -6.85 -11.29 4.58
CA ILE A 208 -8.19 -11.02 4.02
C ILE A 208 -9.20 -11.94 4.67
N SER A 209 -10.25 -11.42 5.30
CA SER A 209 -11.26 -12.27 5.94
C SER A 209 -11.93 -13.19 4.91
N GLN A 210 -12.42 -14.36 5.34
CA GLN A 210 -13.21 -15.23 4.45
C GLN A 210 -14.64 -14.73 4.25
N THR A 211 -15.15 -13.94 5.19
CA THR A 211 -16.53 -13.45 5.23
C THR A 211 -16.58 -12.03 5.80
N SER A 212 -17.77 -11.45 5.89
CA SER A 212 -18.02 -10.16 6.55
C SER A 212 -17.81 -10.18 8.07
N ASP A 213 -17.68 -11.35 8.68
CA ASP A 213 -17.42 -11.50 10.12
C ASP A 213 -15.91 -11.45 10.39
N PRO A 214 -15.40 -10.37 11.02
CA PRO A 214 -13.97 -10.21 11.29
C PRO A 214 -13.45 -11.18 12.37
N THR A 215 -14.35 -11.90 13.06
CA THR A 215 -13.97 -12.90 14.07
C THR A 215 -13.79 -14.31 13.46
N GLY A 216 -14.03 -14.44 12.14
CA GLY A 216 -13.81 -15.66 11.36
C GLY A 216 -12.34 -15.90 11.00
N ALA A 217 -12.10 -16.81 10.06
CA ALA A 217 -10.77 -17.08 9.52
C ALA A 217 -10.43 -16.14 8.35
N TYR A 218 -9.14 -16.04 8.06
CA TYR A 218 -8.55 -15.15 7.06
C TYR A 218 -7.65 -15.94 6.10
N TYR A 219 -7.62 -15.53 4.84
CA TYR A 219 -6.55 -15.86 3.90
C TYR A 219 -5.34 -15.00 4.19
N LEU A 220 -4.22 -15.65 4.49
CA LEU A 220 -2.98 -15.03 4.93
C LEU A 220 -1.97 -15.03 3.80
N TYR A 221 -1.44 -13.86 3.49
CA TYR A 221 -0.41 -13.67 2.47
C TYR A 221 0.84 -13.05 3.10
N GLU A 222 2.00 -13.59 2.73
CA GLU A 222 3.32 -13.08 3.07
C GLU A 222 4.04 -12.70 1.77
N PHE A 223 3.94 -11.43 1.38
CA PHE A 223 4.53 -10.93 0.14
C PHE A 223 5.93 -10.40 0.41
N GLN A 224 6.95 -10.98 -0.22
CA GLN A 224 8.27 -10.37 -0.22
C GLN A 224 8.21 -9.05 -1.01
N VAL A 225 8.70 -7.96 -0.42
CA VAL A 225 8.81 -6.64 -1.06
C VAL A 225 10.28 -6.29 -1.32
N PRO A 226 10.57 -5.46 -2.34
CA PRO A 226 11.96 -5.18 -2.74
C PRO A 226 12.72 -4.33 -1.71
N ASP A 227 12.02 -3.44 -1.02
CA ASP A 227 12.56 -2.40 -0.15
C ASP A 227 11.54 -2.05 0.95
N PHE A 228 12.00 -1.35 1.99
CA PHE A 228 11.24 -1.16 3.24
C PHE A 228 9.96 -0.38 2.94
N PRO A 229 8.75 -0.95 3.12
CA PRO A 229 7.49 -0.31 2.74
C PRO A 229 7.00 0.59 3.87
N ASP A 230 7.79 1.61 4.24
CA ASP A 230 7.48 2.50 5.36
C ASP A 230 6.23 3.35 5.08
N TYR A 231 5.50 3.68 6.14
CA TYR A 231 4.29 4.51 6.12
C TYR A 231 3.27 4.09 5.04
N PHE A 232 3.08 2.79 4.86
CA PHE A 232 2.25 2.30 3.78
C PHE A 232 0.77 2.54 4.05
N LYS A 233 -0.01 2.74 2.98
CA LYS A 233 -1.48 2.83 3.04
C LYS A 233 -2.10 2.03 1.92
N PHE A 234 -3.15 1.29 2.26
CA PHE A 234 -3.93 0.55 1.28
C PHE A 234 -5.17 1.33 0.84
N GLY A 235 -5.63 1.07 -0.39
CA GLY A 235 -6.91 1.50 -0.92
C GLY A 235 -7.58 0.36 -1.70
N VAL A 236 -8.91 0.31 -1.64
CA VAL A 236 -9.69 -0.70 -2.36
C VAL A 236 -10.19 -0.11 -3.68
N TRP A 237 -9.93 -0.78 -4.80
CA TRP A 237 -10.52 -0.50 -6.10
C TRP A 237 -11.11 -1.78 -6.71
N PRO A 238 -12.00 -1.71 -7.71
CA PRO A 238 -12.64 -2.91 -8.25
C PRO A 238 -11.68 -3.99 -8.78
N ASP A 239 -10.49 -3.61 -9.26
CA ASP A 239 -9.52 -4.51 -9.90
C ASP A 239 -8.32 -4.90 -9.01
N ALA A 240 -7.99 -4.10 -7.99
CA ALA A 240 -6.84 -4.34 -7.14
C ALA A 240 -6.99 -3.76 -5.73
N TYR A 241 -6.23 -4.31 -4.80
CA TYR A 241 -5.84 -3.57 -3.60
C TYR A 241 -4.60 -2.75 -3.95
N TYR A 242 -4.69 -1.44 -3.88
CA TYR A 242 -3.57 -0.56 -4.13
C TYR A 242 -2.84 -0.25 -2.83
N MET A 243 -1.52 -0.24 -2.85
CA MET A 243 -0.71 0.18 -1.71
C MET A 243 0.28 1.25 -2.16
N GLY A 244 0.33 2.37 -1.46
CA GLY A 244 1.39 3.38 -1.58
C GLY A 244 2.35 3.26 -0.41
N THR A 245 3.64 3.46 -0.65
CA THR A 245 4.69 3.36 0.36
C THR A 245 5.69 4.51 0.25
N ASN A 246 6.27 4.90 1.39
CA ASN A 246 7.47 5.73 1.47
C ASN A 246 8.69 4.80 1.52
N THR A 247 9.22 4.43 0.36
CA THR A 247 10.13 3.28 0.26
C THR A 247 11.61 3.64 0.25
N GLY A 248 12.39 2.98 1.12
CA GLY A 248 13.85 2.88 1.02
C GLY A 248 14.65 4.14 1.39
N TYR A 249 14.49 5.24 0.65
CA TYR A 249 15.33 6.45 0.70
C TYR A 249 14.48 7.74 0.58
N PRO A 250 15.04 8.93 0.91
CA PRO A 250 14.30 10.19 0.74
C PRO A 250 13.76 10.38 -0.68
N ASN A 251 12.48 10.78 -0.79
CA ASN A 251 11.78 11.04 -2.05
C ASN A 251 11.61 9.83 -2.98
N GLN A 252 11.59 8.62 -2.43
CA GLN A 252 11.27 7.41 -3.19
C GLN A 252 9.95 6.83 -2.72
N TYR A 253 8.97 6.83 -3.61
CA TYR A 253 7.66 6.27 -3.33
C TYR A 253 7.33 5.17 -4.33
N TYR A 254 6.87 4.02 -3.83
CA TYR A 254 6.43 2.91 -4.68
C TYR A 254 4.92 2.74 -4.60
N ALA A 255 4.30 2.43 -5.74
CA ALA A 255 2.90 2.03 -5.81
C ALA A 255 2.81 0.56 -6.18
N TYR A 256 1.94 -0.16 -5.47
CA TYR A 256 1.66 -1.56 -5.67
C TYR A 256 0.19 -1.76 -6.05
N ALA A 257 -0.09 -2.79 -6.83
CA ALA A 257 -1.42 -3.28 -7.14
C ALA A 257 -1.44 -4.80 -6.92
N PHE A 258 -2.10 -5.24 -5.85
CA PHE A 258 -2.27 -6.65 -5.50
C PHE A 258 -3.50 -7.24 -6.19
N ASP A 259 -3.40 -8.49 -6.65
CA ASP A 259 -4.50 -9.22 -7.31
C ASP A 259 -5.64 -9.50 -6.32
N ARG A 260 -6.59 -8.55 -6.30
CA ARG A 260 -7.71 -8.55 -5.36
C ARG A 260 -8.63 -9.75 -5.55
N ASP A 261 -8.91 -10.13 -6.79
CA ASP A 261 -9.81 -11.25 -7.08
C ASP A 261 -9.22 -12.57 -6.60
N ALA A 262 -7.93 -12.81 -6.84
CA ALA A 262 -7.22 -13.98 -6.30
C ALA A 262 -7.21 -13.97 -4.77
N MET A 263 -6.93 -12.82 -4.16
CA MET A 263 -6.88 -12.67 -2.70
C MET A 263 -8.23 -12.92 -2.03
N LEU A 264 -9.31 -12.42 -2.60
CA LEU A 264 -10.68 -12.65 -2.12
C LEU A 264 -11.12 -14.12 -2.25
N ALA A 265 -10.60 -14.81 -3.27
CA ALA A 265 -10.88 -16.21 -3.52
C ALA A 265 -9.98 -17.18 -2.73
N GLY A 266 -8.98 -16.68 -2.01
CA GLY A 266 -7.99 -17.52 -1.32
C GLY A 266 -7.11 -18.32 -2.29
N LEU A 267 -6.76 -17.71 -3.42
CA LEU A 267 -5.92 -18.30 -4.46
C LEU A 267 -4.51 -17.68 -4.44
N PRO A 268 -3.52 -18.32 -5.09
CA PRO A 268 -2.22 -17.71 -5.30
C PRO A 268 -2.36 -16.34 -5.97
N ALA A 269 -1.79 -15.31 -5.35
CA ALA A 269 -1.92 -13.92 -5.78
C ALA A 269 -0.55 -13.31 -6.09
N THR A 270 -0.53 -12.39 -7.04
CA THR A 270 0.66 -11.58 -7.36
C THR A 270 0.40 -10.13 -6.96
N TYR A 271 1.47 -9.34 -6.91
CA TYR A 271 1.36 -7.90 -6.99
C TYR A 271 2.20 -7.36 -8.14
N GLN A 272 1.77 -6.21 -8.66
CA GLN A 272 2.60 -5.38 -9.53
C GLN A 272 3.10 -4.20 -8.73
N TYR A 273 4.30 -3.71 -9.00
CA TYR A 273 4.76 -2.45 -8.41
C TYR A 273 5.51 -1.59 -9.40
N SER A 274 5.53 -0.29 -9.11
CA SER A 274 6.23 0.72 -9.89
C SER A 274 6.99 1.67 -8.97
N ASN A 275 8.16 2.10 -9.40
CA ASN A 275 9.08 2.96 -8.64
C ASN A 275 9.19 4.36 -9.24
N GLY A 276 9.91 5.25 -8.54
CA GLY A 276 10.30 6.56 -9.08
C GLY A 276 9.18 7.61 -9.07
N HIS A 277 8.15 7.44 -8.25
CA HIS A 277 7.12 8.46 -8.08
C HIS A 277 7.64 9.59 -7.19
N PRO A 278 7.47 10.87 -7.58
CA PRO A 278 8.04 12.00 -6.85
C PRO A 278 7.27 12.33 -5.57
N ASN A 279 5.99 11.95 -5.52
CA ASN A 279 5.09 12.07 -4.38
C ASN A 279 3.80 11.30 -4.72
N PHE A 280 3.37 10.37 -3.88
CA PHE A 280 1.94 10.09 -3.77
C PHE A 280 1.46 11.03 -2.70
N LEU A 281 0.43 11.85 -2.94
CA LEU A 281 -0.19 12.71 -1.92
C LEU A 281 -0.78 11.85 -0.78
N LEU A 282 0.09 11.16 -0.05
CA LEU A 282 -0.14 10.49 1.19
C LEU A 282 -0.24 11.64 2.21
N PRO A 283 -1.38 11.79 2.87
CA PRO A 283 -1.57 12.83 3.86
C PRO A 283 -0.55 12.72 5.00
#